data_AF-A0A954WKG0-F1
#
_entry.id   AF-A0A954WKG0-F1
#
_cell.length_a   1.000
_cell.length_b   1.000
_cell.length_c   1.000
_cell.angle_alpha   90.00
_cell.angle_beta   90.00
_cell.angle_gamma   90.00
#
_symmetry.space_group_name_H-M   'P 1'
#
loop_
_entity.id
_entity.type
_entity.pdbx_description
1 polymer ?
#
loop_
_entity_poly.entity_id
_entity_poly.type
_entity_poly.pdbx_seq_one_letter_code
_entity_poly.pdbx_strand_id
1 'polypeptide(L)'
;MEHPSRVPGDGNRSVTNMDYLDLLRPPAAQEQCECESLEQIVMVNLLTDNPLHCIKCRKEISPERLPLTSDEIREIAGWNSIANALYKLWLDSTEYEAFAKEKLLDPNGHVNQRGILAARSISSKIPTWFWFFRDADDRMPDRCPLCGVTLDADVQWAERRCTKCMVYM
;
A
#
# COMPACT_ATOMS: atom_id res chain seq x y z
N MET A 1 -4.85 -56.88 -21.64
CA MET A 1 -3.67 -56.08 -21.24
C MET A 1 -3.59 -54.91 -22.20
N GLU A 2 -4.24 -53.80 -21.84
CA GLU A 2 -4.19 -52.55 -22.61
C GLU A 2 -3.71 -51.46 -21.65
N HIS A 3 -2.63 -50.78 -22.05
CA HIS A 3 -2.04 -49.66 -21.33
C HIS A 3 -2.87 -48.40 -21.57
N PRO A 4 -3.26 -47.64 -20.52
CA PRO A 4 -3.75 -46.29 -20.72
C PRO A 4 -2.57 -45.33 -20.93
N SER A 5 -2.62 -44.63 -22.05
CA SER A 5 -1.74 -43.55 -22.47
C SER A 5 -1.70 -42.41 -21.45
N ARG A 6 -0.49 -41.92 -21.17
CA ARG A 6 -0.24 -40.72 -20.36
C ARG A 6 -0.76 -39.48 -21.09
N VAL A 7 -1.58 -38.67 -20.42
CA VAL A 7 -1.89 -37.29 -20.81
C VAL A 7 -0.69 -36.41 -20.41
N PRO A 8 -0.08 -35.63 -21.31
CA PRO A 8 0.86 -34.59 -20.94
C PRO A 8 0.08 -33.34 -20.56
N GLY A 9 -0.09 -33.12 -19.25
CA GLY A 9 -0.77 -31.95 -18.69
C GLY A 9 0.22 -30.89 -18.22
N ASP A 10 -0.07 -29.68 -18.65
CA ASP A 10 0.42 -28.38 -18.18
C ASP A 10 1.84 -27.96 -18.50
N GLY A 11 1.91 -27.30 -19.66
CA GLY A 11 2.96 -26.39 -20.04
C GLY A 11 3.25 -25.39 -18.94
N ASN A 12 4.54 -25.25 -18.72
CA ASN A 12 5.23 -24.28 -17.91
C ASN A 12 4.82 -22.85 -18.34
N ARG A 13 3.68 -22.36 -17.85
CA ARG A 13 3.24 -20.98 -18.07
C ARG A 13 4.14 -20.11 -17.20
N SER A 14 5.21 -19.58 -17.80
CA SER A 14 6.00 -18.55 -17.15
C SER A 14 5.05 -17.41 -16.82
N VAL A 15 4.82 -17.20 -15.53
CA VAL A 15 4.06 -16.06 -15.03
C VAL A 15 4.88 -14.82 -15.39
N THR A 16 4.60 -14.23 -16.55
CA THR A 16 5.32 -13.06 -17.06
C THR A 16 4.96 -11.83 -16.23
N ASN A 17 5.87 -10.86 -16.11
CA ASN A 17 5.66 -9.58 -15.39
C ASN A 17 4.31 -8.89 -15.66
N MET A 18 3.68 -9.10 -16.83
CA MET A 18 2.36 -8.55 -17.14
C MET A 18 1.25 -9.00 -16.18
N ASP A 19 1.32 -10.22 -15.66
CA ASP A 19 0.26 -10.78 -14.78
C ASP A 19 0.26 -10.12 -13.39
N TYR A 20 1.43 -9.62 -12.94
CA TYR A 20 1.55 -8.97 -11.65
C TYR A 20 1.02 -7.53 -11.67
N LEU A 21 1.15 -6.82 -12.79
CA LEU A 21 0.69 -5.44 -12.91
C LEU A 21 -0.83 -5.33 -12.68
N ASP A 22 -1.59 -6.36 -13.06
CA ASP A 22 -3.03 -6.41 -12.85
C ASP A 22 -3.41 -6.38 -11.35
N LEU A 23 -2.52 -6.75 -10.43
CA LEU A 23 -2.76 -6.67 -8.99
C LEU A 23 -2.86 -5.23 -8.46
N LEU A 24 -2.27 -4.27 -9.17
CA LEU A 24 -2.25 -2.85 -8.81
C LEU A 24 -2.90 -1.98 -9.89
N ARG A 25 -3.63 -2.58 -10.83
CA ARG A 25 -4.24 -1.80 -11.91
C ARG A 25 -5.48 -1.06 -11.38
N PRO A 26 -5.55 0.27 -11.53
CA PRO A 26 -6.74 1.04 -11.20
C PRO A 26 -7.99 0.52 -11.93
N PRO A 27 -9.14 0.40 -11.26
CA PRO A 27 -10.36 -0.14 -11.88
C PRO A 27 -10.97 0.80 -12.94
N ALA A 28 -10.69 2.10 -12.89
CA ALA A 28 -11.20 3.08 -13.84
C ALA A 28 -10.14 4.13 -14.24
N ALA A 29 -10.12 4.52 -15.51
CA ALA A 29 -9.15 5.47 -16.06
C ALA A 29 -9.21 6.87 -15.42
N GLN A 30 -10.40 7.31 -14.98
CA GLN A 30 -10.60 8.65 -14.39
C GLN A 30 -9.92 8.85 -13.03
N GLU A 31 -9.61 7.76 -12.33
CA GLU A 31 -8.91 7.75 -11.04
C GLU A 31 -7.38 7.70 -11.20
N GLN A 32 -6.87 7.74 -12.43
CA GLN A 32 -5.44 7.67 -12.71
C GLN A 32 -4.76 9.03 -12.67
N CYS A 33 -3.55 9.03 -12.14
CA CYS A 33 -2.63 10.16 -12.17
C CYS A 33 -2.13 10.37 -13.60
N GLU A 34 -2.23 11.61 -14.07
CA GLU A 34 -1.72 12.07 -15.37
C GLU A 34 -0.61 13.14 -15.22
N CYS A 35 -0.09 13.35 -14.01
CA CYS A 35 1.02 14.29 -13.83
C CYS A 35 2.21 13.91 -14.69
N GLU A 36 2.80 14.87 -15.39
CA GLU A 36 3.95 14.66 -16.30
C GLU A 36 5.14 14.00 -15.58
N SER A 37 5.45 14.49 -14.37
CA SER A 37 6.48 13.94 -13.49
C SER A 37 5.89 13.43 -12.18
N LEU A 38 6.51 12.37 -11.66
CA LEU A 38 6.22 11.83 -10.33
C LEU A 38 7.39 12.17 -9.40
N GLU A 39 7.23 13.21 -8.59
CA GLU A 39 8.27 13.66 -7.65
C GLU A 39 8.23 12.87 -6.34
N GLN A 40 7.02 12.59 -5.85
CA GLN A 40 6.81 11.80 -4.64
C GLN A 40 5.51 11.00 -4.74
N ILE A 41 5.52 9.85 -4.09
CA ILE A 41 4.40 8.92 -4.00
C ILE A 41 3.98 8.81 -2.55
N VAL A 42 2.71 8.54 -2.32
CA VAL A 42 2.22 8.08 -1.03
C VAL A 42 1.57 6.73 -1.19
N MET A 43 1.98 5.78 -0.35
CA MET A 43 1.34 4.49 -0.20
C MET A 43 0.33 4.60 0.93
N VAL A 44 -0.95 4.50 0.59
CA VAL A 44 -2.08 4.68 1.51
C VAL A 44 -3.19 3.72 1.14
N ASN A 45 -3.88 3.19 2.15
CA ASN A 45 -5.08 2.41 1.92
C ASN A 45 -6.29 3.35 1.86
N LEU A 46 -6.90 3.47 0.67
CA LEU A 46 -8.15 4.21 0.45
C LEU A 46 -9.29 3.27 0.03
N LEU A 47 -9.24 2.00 0.46
CA LEU A 47 -10.16 0.94 0.05
C LEU A 47 -10.19 0.69 -1.47
N THR A 48 -9.10 1.02 -2.16
CA THR A 48 -8.90 0.74 -3.58
C THR A 48 -7.96 -0.46 -3.77
N ASP A 49 -7.89 -0.96 -5.00
CA ASP A 49 -6.98 -2.06 -5.35
C ASP A 49 -5.53 -1.59 -5.46
N ASN A 50 -5.31 -0.32 -5.83
CA ASN A 50 -3.98 0.28 -5.98
C ASN A 50 -3.69 1.32 -4.88
N PRO A 51 -2.81 1.03 -3.91
CA PRO A 51 -2.53 1.95 -2.82
C PRO A 51 -1.50 3.04 -3.16
N LEU A 52 -1.00 3.11 -4.40
CA LEU A 52 0.06 4.06 -4.79
C LEU A 52 -0.57 5.31 -5.38
N HIS A 53 -0.48 6.42 -4.66
CA HIS A 53 -1.05 7.70 -5.07
C HIS A 53 0.02 8.76 -5.30
N CYS A 54 -0.20 9.62 -6.30
CA CYS A 54 0.65 10.78 -6.53
C CYS A 54 0.44 11.82 -5.42
N ILE A 55 1.52 12.33 -4.81
CA ILE A 55 1.35 13.34 -3.75
C ILE A 55 0.71 14.64 -4.28
N LYS A 56 0.96 14.97 -5.56
CA LYS A 56 0.53 16.23 -6.18
C LYS A 56 -0.96 16.24 -6.53
N CYS A 57 -1.44 15.20 -7.21
CA CYS A 57 -2.84 15.13 -7.67
C CYS A 57 -3.71 14.13 -6.92
N ARG A 58 -3.14 13.35 -5.99
CA ARG A 58 -3.85 12.37 -5.13
C ARG A 58 -4.47 11.17 -5.84
N LYS A 59 -4.37 11.11 -7.17
CA LYS A 59 -4.87 10.01 -8.00
C LYS A 59 -3.91 8.82 -7.99
N GLU A 60 -4.47 7.64 -8.31
CA GLU A 60 -3.74 6.38 -8.38
C GLU A 60 -2.71 6.40 -9.50
N ILE A 61 -1.50 5.91 -9.22
CA ILE A 61 -0.44 5.83 -10.23
C ILE A 61 -0.50 4.45 -10.85
N SER A 62 -0.69 4.38 -12.17
CA SER A 62 -0.60 3.11 -12.89
C SER A 62 0.78 2.48 -12.67
N PRO A 63 0.86 1.18 -12.32
CA PRO A 63 2.12 0.52 -12.02
C PRO A 63 3.07 0.49 -13.23
N GLU A 64 2.54 0.56 -14.47
CA GLU A 64 3.31 0.69 -15.71
C GLU A 64 4.14 1.98 -15.78
N ARG A 65 3.76 3.02 -15.03
CA ARG A 65 4.49 4.28 -14.94
C ARG A 65 5.62 4.25 -13.91
N LEU A 66 5.72 3.19 -13.13
CA LEU A 66 6.67 3.05 -12.04
C LEU A 66 7.73 2.00 -12.38
N PRO A 67 9.01 2.22 -12.03
CA PRO A 67 10.07 1.24 -12.24
C PRO A 67 10.05 0.12 -11.19
N LEU A 68 8.89 -0.53 -10.99
CA LEU A 68 8.69 -1.58 -9.99
C LEU A 68 9.13 -2.95 -10.50
N THR A 69 9.69 -3.76 -9.59
CA THR A 69 9.89 -5.19 -9.84
C THR A 69 8.63 -5.99 -9.51
N SER A 70 8.51 -7.21 -10.03
CA SER A 70 7.39 -8.11 -9.69
C SER A 70 7.33 -8.46 -8.21
N ASP A 71 8.48 -8.52 -7.53
CA ASP A 71 8.53 -8.72 -6.08
C ASP A 71 7.95 -7.53 -5.33
N GLU A 72 8.29 -6.30 -5.74
CA GLU A 72 7.72 -5.09 -5.15
C GLU A 72 6.21 -5.02 -5.37
N ILE A 73 5.75 -5.32 -6.60
CA ILE A 73 4.32 -5.35 -6.91
C ILE A 73 3.58 -6.37 -6.01
N ARG A 74 4.13 -7.58 -5.85
CA ARG A 74 3.57 -8.60 -4.97
C ARG A 74 3.52 -8.17 -3.50
N GLU A 75 4.59 -7.54 -3.00
CA GLU A 75 4.62 -7.07 -1.61
C GLU A 75 3.60 -5.96 -1.37
N ILE A 76 3.48 -5.01 -2.29
CA ILE A 76 2.51 -3.91 -2.22
C ILE A 76 1.08 -4.47 -2.25
N ALA A 77 0.78 -5.34 -3.23
CA ALA A 77 -0.54 -5.94 -3.37
C ALA A 77 -0.89 -6.83 -2.16
N GLY A 78 0.06 -7.62 -1.68
CA GLY A 78 -0.10 -8.48 -0.50
C GLY A 78 -0.34 -7.68 0.77
N TRP A 79 0.37 -6.57 0.97
CA TRP A 79 0.08 -5.64 2.07
C TRP A 79 -1.30 -5.01 1.90
N ASN A 80 -1.64 -4.50 0.71
CA ASN A 80 -2.90 -3.80 0.48
C ASN A 80 -4.11 -4.72 0.71
N SER A 81 -4.03 -5.98 0.31
CA SER A 81 -5.07 -6.99 0.54
C SER A 81 -5.38 -7.17 2.03
N ILE A 82 -4.34 -7.28 2.88
CA ILE A 82 -4.49 -7.42 4.33
C ILE A 82 -5.02 -6.12 4.95
N ALA A 83 -4.47 -4.96 4.54
CA ALA A 83 -4.92 -3.67 5.03
C ALA A 83 -6.39 -3.42 4.68
N ASN A 84 -6.80 -3.72 3.44
CA ASN A 84 -8.19 -3.62 2.98
C ASN A 84 -9.13 -4.52 3.80
N ALA A 85 -8.71 -5.75 4.10
CA ALA A 85 -9.49 -6.65 4.95
C ALA A 85 -9.69 -6.08 6.36
N LEU A 86 -8.63 -5.53 6.97
CA LEU A 86 -8.72 -4.88 8.28
C LEU A 86 -9.60 -3.63 8.23
N TYR A 87 -9.46 -2.77 7.21
CA TYR A 87 -10.32 -1.59 7.07
C TYR A 87 -11.80 -1.98 6.92
N LYS A 88 -12.12 -3.02 6.15
CA LYS A 88 -13.51 -3.52 6.01
C LYS A 88 -14.04 -4.06 7.33
N LEU A 89 -13.22 -4.81 8.08
CA LEU A 89 -13.60 -5.28 9.42
C LEU A 89 -13.82 -4.13 10.40
N TRP A 90 -12.98 -3.09 10.32
CA TRP A 90 -13.15 -1.88 11.12
C TRP A 90 -14.45 -1.15 10.77
N LEU A 91 -14.74 -0.96 9.49
CA LEU A 91 -15.88 -0.15 9.04
C LEU A 91 -17.25 -0.82 9.20
N ASP A 92 -17.35 -2.15 9.02
CA ASP A 92 -18.65 -2.81 8.79
C ASP A 92 -18.85 -4.12 9.57
N SER A 93 -17.95 -4.48 10.49
CA SER A 93 -18.09 -5.74 11.24
C SER A 93 -18.88 -5.63 12.54
N THR A 94 -18.88 -4.46 13.19
CA THR A 94 -19.26 -4.26 14.62
C THR A 94 -18.46 -5.16 15.59
N GLU A 95 -18.54 -6.49 15.45
CA GLU A 95 -17.86 -7.49 16.28
C GLU A 95 -16.33 -7.40 16.19
N TYR A 96 -15.79 -7.15 15.00
CA TYR A 96 -14.34 -7.11 14.76
C TYR A 96 -13.77 -5.69 14.68
N GLU A 97 -14.56 -4.67 14.96
CA GLU A 97 -14.16 -3.26 14.81
C GLU A 97 -12.94 -2.93 15.69
N ALA A 98 -13.04 -3.21 17.00
CA ALA A 98 -11.97 -2.92 17.96
C ALA A 98 -10.67 -3.68 17.63
N PHE A 99 -10.80 -4.95 17.26
CA PHE A 99 -9.67 -5.77 16.85
C PHE A 99 -8.97 -5.20 15.62
N ALA A 100 -9.74 -4.84 14.59
CA ALA A 100 -9.20 -4.28 13.37
C ALA A 100 -8.51 -2.93 13.61
N LYS A 101 -9.15 -2.04 14.39
CA LYS A 101 -8.59 -0.75 14.79
C LYS A 101 -7.26 -0.92 15.54
N GLU A 102 -7.18 -1.86 16.49
CA GLU A 102 -5.93 -2.17 17.21
C GLU A 102 -4.80 -2.54 16.23
N LYS A 103 -5.08 -3.42 15.26
CA LYS A 103 -4.06 -3.86 14.28
C LYS A 103 -3.64 -2.75 13.32
N LEU A 104 -4.58 -1.88 12.93
CA LEU A 104 -4.30 -0.74 12.05
C LEU A 104 -3.51 0.37 12.77
N LEU A 105 -3.74 0.57 14.08
CA LEU A 105 -3.06 1.59 14.87
C LEU A 105 -1.70 1.17 15.42
N ASP A 106 -1.41 -0.13 15.56
CA ASP A 106 -0.12 -0.57 16.10
C ASP A 106 1.03 -0.29 15.11
N PRO A 107 1.91 0.69 15.41
CA PRO A 107 3.01 1.04 14.51
C PRO A 107 4.04 -0.08 14.35
N ASN A 108 4.13 -0.98 15.33
CA ASN A 108 5.01 -2.15 15.32
C ASN A 108 4.28 -3.41 14.86
N GLY A 109 2.98 -3.30 14.56
CA GLY A 109 2.14 -4.38 14.10
C GLY A 109 2.53 -4.85 12.70
N HIS A 110 2.24 -6.12 12.42
CA HIS A 110 2.66 -6.78 11.18
C HIS A 110 2.20 -6.04 9.91
N VAL A 111 0.95 -5.55 9.86
CA VAL A 111 0.42 -4.83 8.69
C VAL A 111 1.19 -3.54 8.44
N ASN A 112 1.50 -2.77 9.48
CA ASN A 112 2.21 -1.50 9.35
C ASN A 112 3.69 -1.71 9.04
N GLN A 113 4.35 -2.69 9.68
CA GLN A 113 5.73 -3.03 9.37
C GLN A 113 5.90 -3.49 7.91
N ARG A 114 4.99 -4.33 7.40
CA ARG A 114 5.00 -4.72 5.98
C ARG A 114 4.79 -3.52 5.05
N GLY A 115 3.84 -2.65 5.38
CA GLY A 115 3.58 -1.44 4.59
C GLY A 115 4.79 -0.51 4.54
N ILE A 116 5.42 -0.25 5.68
CA ILE A 116 6.64 0.58 5.77
C ILE A 116 7.78 -0.03 4.94
N LEU A 117 7.98 -1.35 5.01
CA LEU A 117 9.02 -2.01 4.24
C LEU A 117 8.76 -1.92 2.72
N ALA A 118 7.52 -2.11 2.29
CA ALA A 118 7.12 -1.95 0.89
C ALA A 118 7.27 -0.48 0.42
N ALA A 119 6.88 0.51 1.22
CA ALA A 119 7.12 1.91 0.88
C ALA A 119 8.62 2.24 0.76
N ARG A 120 9.45 1.69 1.67
CA ARG A 120 10.91 1.89 1.64
C ARG A 120 11.58 1.26 0.42
N SER A 121 11.15 0.09 -0.04
CA SER A 121 11.74 -0.53 -1.23
C SER A 121 11.54 0.35 -2.46
N ILE A 122 10.34 0.92 -2.63
CA ILE A 122 10.02 1.88 -3.70
C ILE A 122 10.79 3.19 -3.50
N SER A 123 10.96 3.63 -2.25
CA SER A 123 11.63 4.90 -1.91
C SER A 123 13.09 5.00 -2.38
N SER A 124 13.72 3.88 -2.73
CA SER A 124 15.04 3.87 -3.39
C SER A 124 15.01 4.42 -4.82
N LYS A 125 13.85 4.43 -5.47
CA LYS A 125 13.63 4.87 -6.86
C LYS A 125 12.90 6.19 -6.93
N ILE A 126 11.82 6.32 -6.14
CA ILE A 126 10.99 7.53 -6.07
C ILE A 126 10.60 7.74 -4.61
N PRO A 127 10.86 8.92 -4.00
CA PRO A 127 10.50 9.19 -2.62
C PRO A 127 9.06 8.78 -2.31
N THR A 128 8.91 7.79 -1.43
CA THR A 128 7.60 7.17 -1.15
C THR A 128 7.30 7.26 0.33
N TRP A 129 6.19 7.92 0.64
CA TRP A 129 5.68 8.07 2.00
C TRP A 129 4.72 6.94 2.33
N PHE A 130 4.77 6.40 3.54
CA PHE A 130 3.74 5.51 4.05
C PHE A 130 2.73 6.28 4.89
N TRP A 131 1.44 6.09 4.66
CA TRP A 131 0.39 6.76 5.44
C TRP A 131 -0.18 5.81 6.49
N PHE A 132 -0.05 6.17 7.77
CA PHE A 132 -0.65 5.39 8.86
C PHE A 132 -2.15 5.60 8.97
N PHE A 133 -2.90 4.50 9.12
CA PHE A 133 -4.29 4.59 9.50
C PHE A 133 -4.45 5.42 10.79
N ARG A 134 -5.45 6.29 10.78
CA ARG A 134 -5.94 7.04 11.92
C ARG A 134 -7.44 7.19 11.79
N ASP A 135 -8.12 7.07 12.92
CA ASP A 135 -9.51 7.42 13.05
C ASP A 135 -9.64 8.89 13.49
N ALA A 136 -10.77 9.53 13.17
CA ALA A 136 -11.01 10.95 13.44
C ALA A 136 -10.96 11.29 14.94
N ASP A 137 -11.30 10.32 15.79
CA ASP A 137 -11.29 10.47 17.25
C ASP A 137 -9.93 10.13 17.90
N ASP A 138 -8.94 9.66 17.12
CA ASP A 138 -7.64 9.32 17.67
C ASP A 138 -6.79 10.57 17.92
N ARG A 139 -6.24 10.69 19.12
CA ARG A 139 -5.33 11.81 19.46
C ARG A 139 -4.08 11.79 18.57
N MET A 140 -3.84 12.88 17.86
CA MET A 140 -2.61 13.09 17.08
C MET A 140 -1.37 13.08 17.99
N PRO A 141 -0.41 12.15 17.80
CA PRO A 141 0.82 12.16 18.58
C PRO A 141 1.69 13.35 18.16
N ASP A 142 2.45 13.90 19.11
CA ASP A 142 3.43 14.95 18.80
C ASP A 142 4.76 14.38 18.28
N ARG A 143 4.97 13.07 18.46
CA ARG A 143 6.21 12.36 18.14
C ARG A 143 5.91 11.16 17.26
N CYS A 144 6.83 10.88 16.34
CA CYS A 144 6.76 9.72 15.47
C CYS A 144 6.79 8.44 16.33
N PRO A 145 5.82 7.54 16.20
CA PRO A 145 5.78 6.29 16.96
C PRO A 145 6.91 5.33 16.59
N LEU A 146 7.56 5.52 15.44
CA LEU A 146 8.67 4.67 14.98
C LEU A 146 10.04 5.13 15.48
N CYS A 147 10.27 6.44 15.65
CA CYS A 147 11.60 6.95 15.99
C CYS A 147 11.63 8.02 17.09
N GLY A 148 10.49 8.43 17.64
CA GLY A 148 10.38 9.38 18.75
C GLY A 148 10.67 10.85 18.39
N VAL A 149 11.03 11.15 17.14
CA VAL A 149 11.27 12.52 16.66
C VAL A 149 9.96 13.29 16.56
N THR A 150 9.98 14.58 16.88
CA THR A 150 8.82 15.47 16.74
C THR A 150 8.31 15.47 15.30
N LEU A 151 6.99 15.35 15.16
CA LEU A 151 6.35 15.37 13.85
C LEU A 151 6.22 16.81 13.33
N ASP A 152 6.44 16.97 12.03
CA ASP A 152 6.23 18.21 11.31
C ASP A 152 4.73 18.37 11.00
N ALA A 153 4.17 19.52 11.37
CA ALA A 153 2.77 19.86 11.16
C ALA A 153 2.56 20.72 9.90
N ASP A 154 3.62 21.21 9.25
CA ASP A 154 3.53 21.93 7.98
C ASP A 154 3.42 20.94 6.82
N VAL A 155 2.22 20.36 6.72
CA VAL A 155 1.88 19.34 5.72
C VAL A 155 0.58 19.68 5.02
N GLN A 156 0.56 19.45 3.71
CA GLN A 156 -0.58 19.82 2.88
C GLN A 156 -1.73 18.82 2.97
N TRP A 157 -1.44 17.53 3.18
CA TRP A 157 -2.39 16.44 2.95
C TRP A 157 -2.62 15.55 4.15
N ALA A 158 -1.74 15.57 5.14
CA ALA A 158 -1.88 14.80 6.36
C ALA A 158 -2.04 15.78 7.52
N GLU A 159 -2.22 15.26 8.73
CA GLU A 159 -2.16 16.13 9.90
C GLU A 159 -0.71 16.38 10.30
N ARG A 160 0.15 15.35 10.22
CA ARG A 160 1.59 15.49 10.46
C ARG A 160 2.45 14.53 9.63
N ARG A 161 3.77 14.76 9.59
CA ARG A 161 4.74 13.83 8.97
C ARG A 161 6.02 13.64 9.77
N CYS A 162 6.67 12.52 9.54
CA CYS A 162 8.04 12.26 9.97
C CYS A 162 8.93 12.07 8.74
N THR A 163 9.80 13.05 8.46
CA THR A 163 10.76 12.98 7.34
C THR A 163 11.81 11.88 7.56
N LYS A 164 12.18 11.61 8.81
CA LYS A 164 13.15 10.55 9.14
C LYS A 164 12.64 9.15 8.80
N CYS A 165 11.35 8.90 9.04
CA CYS A 165 10.74 7.60 8.78
C CYS A 165 9.99 7.54 7.45
N MET A 166 9.84 8.67 6.75
CA MET A 166 9.03 8.83 5.54
C MET A 166 7.58 8.38 5.76
N VAL A 167 6.96 8.85 6.84
CA VAL A 167 5.57 8.49 7.18
C VAL A 167 4.68 9.71 7.40
N TYR A 168 3.42 9.60 6.97
CA TYR A 168 2.33 10.50 7.31
C TYR A 168 1.51 9.94 8.46
N MET A 169 0.98 10.85 9.28
CA MET A 169 0.09 10.59 10.42
C MET A 169 -1.17 11.43 10.27
#